data_AF-A0A9E5IJ29-F1
#
_entry.id   AF-A0A9E5IJ29-F1
#
_cell.length_a   1.000
_cell.length_b   1.000
_cell.length_c   1.000
_cell.angle_alpha   90.00
_cell.angle_beta   90.00
_cell.angle_gamma   90.00
#
_symmetry.space_group_name_H-M   'P 1'
#
loop_
_entity.id
_entity.type
_entity.pdbx_description
1 polymer ?
#
loop_
_entity_poly.entity_id
_entity_poly.type
_entity_poly.pdbx_seq_one_letter_code
_entity_poly.pdbx_strand_id
1 'polypeptide(L)' 'IILQGDLPSPMNPPAGCVFNTRCWKATDKCRTEAPIHVETASHRSVACHFPE' A
#
# COMPACT_ATOMS: atom_id res chain seq x y z
N ILE A 1 -6.96 -5.84 29.49
CA ILE A 1 -5.78 -5.85 28.59
C ILE A 1 -5.93 -4.66 27.67
N ILE A 2 -5.17 -3.59 27.92
CA ILE A 2 -5.13 -2.41 27.06
C ILE A 2 -4.00 -2.68 26.06
N LEU A 3 -4.33 -2.79 24.78
CA LEU A 3 -3.34 -2.95 23.73
C LEU A 3 -2.56 -1.64 23.61
N GLN A 4 -1.31 -1.64 24.06
CA GLN A 4 -0.40 -0.52 23.86
C GLN A 4 0.11 -0.55 22.43
N GLY A 5 -0.26 0.48 21.67
CA GLY A 5 0.17 0.68 20.30
C GLY A 5 -0.70 1.77 19.69
N ASP A 6 -0.20 2.99 19.64
CA ASP A 6 -0.88 4.08 18.94
C ASP A 6 -1.12 3.67 17.49
N LEU A 7 -2.37 3.80 17.04
CA LEU A 7 -2.70 3.67 15.64
C LEU A 7 -1.84 4.69 14.88
N PRO A 8 -0.97 4.26 13.94
CA PRO A 8 -0.15 5.20 13.18
C PRO A 8 -1.10 6.18 12.49
N SER A 9 -0.94 7.47 12.81
CA SER A 9 -1.85 8.52 12.36
C SER A 9 -2.02 8.44 10.83
N PRO A 10 -3.26 8.25 10.32
CA PRO A 10 -3.50 8.18 8.88
C PRO A 10 -3.28 9.52 8.17
N MET A 11 -2.98 10.59 8.92
CA MET A 11 -2.79 11.94 8.37
C MET A 11 -1.53 12.09 7.51
N ASN A 12 -0.53 11.22 7.65
CA ASN A 12 0.72 11.29 6.88
C ASN A 12 0.94 9.97 6.11
N PRO A 13 0.14 9.68 5.06
CA PRO A 13 0.41 8.54 4.20
C PRO A 13 1.79 8.73 3.53
N PRO A 14 2.59 7.66 3.39
CA PRO A 14 3.83 7.75 2.65
C PRO A 14 3.53 8.07 1.17
N ALA A 15 4.42 8.84 0.53
CA ALA A 15 4.29 9.14 -0.89
C ALA A 15 4.26 7.85 -1.73
N GLY A 16 3.49 7.85 -2.82
CA GLY A 16 3.28 6.70 -3.67
C GLY A 16 2.30 5.65 -3.11
N CYS A 17 2.71 4.39 -3.07
CA CYS A 17 1.92 3.29 -2.52
C CYS A 17 1.87 3.36 -0.99
N VAL A 18 0.68 3.38 -0.39
CA VAL A 18 0.49 3.45 1.08
C VAL A 18 1.17 2.30 1.84
N PHE A 19 1.44 1.18 1.16
CA PHE A 19 2.09 0.00 1.72
C PHE A 19 3.61 0.01 1.54
N ASN A 20 4.24 1.01 0.91
CA ASN A 20 5.66 0.94 0.56
C ASN A 20 6.62 0.77 1.77
N THR A 21 6.23 1.26 2.94
CA THR A 21 7.02 1.13 4.18
C THR A 21 6.89 -0.25 4.83
N ARG A 22 5.91 -1.07 4.41
CA ARG A 22 5.59 -2.38 4.99
C ARG A 22 5.61 -3.53 3.97
N CYS A 23 5.62 -3.23 2.67
CA CYS A 23 5.62 -4.22 1.60
C CYS A 23 7.03 -4.75 1.37
N TRP A 24 7.21 -6.07 1.48
CA TRP A 24 8.49 -6.74 1.25
C TRP A 24 8.98 -6.64 -0.21
N LYS A 25 8.05 -6.37 -1.14
CA LYS A 25 8.31 -6.20 -2.58
C LYS A 25 8.29 -4.73 -3.01
N ALA A 26 8.39 -3.79 -2.07
CA ALA A 26 8.41 -2.37 -2.40
C ALA A 26 9.64 -2.01 -3.22
N THR A 27 9.43 -1.52 -4.44
CA THR A 27 10.48 -0.94 -5.30
C THR A 27 10.43 0.59 -5.25
N ASP A 28 11.38 1.25 -5.91
CA ASP A 28 11.41 2.72 -5.98
C ASP A 28 10.12 3.30 -6.56
N LYS A 29 9.54 2.62 -7.57
CA LYS A 29 8.25 2.99 -8.15
C LYS A 29 7.11 3.02 -7.11
N CYS A 30 7.14 2.11 -6.14
CA CYS A 30 6.15 2.09 -5.05
C CYS A 30 6.30 3.27 -4.07
N ARG A 31 7.47 3.92 -4.02
CA ARG A 31 7.75 5.06 -3.13
C ARG A 31 7.50 6.42 -3.81
N THR A 32 7.54 6.44 -5.14
CA THR A 32 7.36 7.67 -5.94
C THR A 32 5.96 7.81 -6.53
N GLU A 33 5.35 6.70 -6.96
CA GLU A 33 4.08 6.72 -7.70
C GLU A 33 2.99 5.95 -6.98
N ALA A 34 1.77 6.50 -7.00
CA ALA A 34 0.58 5.80 -6.51
C ALA A 34 0.18 4.69 -7.50
N PRO A 35 -0.10 3.46 -7.03
CA PRO A 35 -0.50 2.38 -7.91
C PRO A 35 -1.90 2.62 -8.49
N ILE A 36 -2.09 2.26 -9.75
CA ILE A 36 -3.41 2.31 -10.40
C ILE A 36 -4.31 1.18 -9.89
N HIS A 37 -5.62 1.45 -9.88
CA HIS A 37 -6.61 0.41 -9.61
C HIS A 37 -6.75 -0.47 -10.85
N VAL A 38 -6.51 -1.76 -10.69
CA VAL A 38 -6.68 -2.80 -11.71
C VAL A 38 -7.66 -3.84 -11.21
N GLU A 39 -8.59 -4.25 -12.07
CA GLU A 39 -9.47 -5.38 -11.80
C GLU A 39 -8.78 -6.68 -12.20
N THR A 40 -8.73 -7.63 -11.28
CA THR A 40 -8.23 -8.98 -11.55
C THR A 40 -9.34 -9.84 -12.15
N ALA A 41 -8.95 -10.93 -12.82
CA ALA A 41 -9.87 -11.90 -13.44
C ALA A 41 -10.90 -12.52 -12.46
N SER A 42 -10.71 -12.35 -11.15
CA SER A 42 -11.61 -12.85 -10.10
C SER A 42 -12.58 -11.78 -9.56
N HIS A 43 -12.82 -10.69 -10.32
CA HIS A 43 -13.61 -9.54 -9.90
C HIS A 43 -13.10 -8.86 -8.62
N ARG A 44 -11.79 -8.91 -8.38
CA ARG A 44 -11.16 -8.19 -7.26
C ARG A 44 -10.47 -6.95 -7.80
N SER A 45 -10.65 -5.82 -7.15
CA SER A 45 -9.84 -4.65 -7.45
C SER A 45 -8.57 -4.65 -6.61
N VAL A 46 -7.44 -4.34 -7.25
CA VAL A 46 -6.11 -4.30 -6.62
C VAL A 46 -5.43 -3.00 -7.03
N ALA A 47 -4.79 -2.33 -6.07
CA ALA A 47 -3.95 -1.17 -6.31
C ALA A 47 -2.48 -1.56 -6.07
N CYS A 48 -1.91 -2.34 -6.98
CA CYS A 48 -0.52 -2.79 -6.92
C CYS A 48 0.18 -2.49 -8.24
N HIS A 49 1.43 -2.00 -8.17
CA HIS A 49 2.28 -1.86 -9.36
C HIS A 49 2.70 -3.21 -9.96
N PHE A 50 2.63 -4.29 -9.16
CA PHE A 50 2.98 -5.66 -9.54
C PHE A 50 1.84 -6.61 -9.16
N PRO A 51 0.67 -6.55 -9.85
CA PRO A 51 -0.52 -7.34 -9.55
C PRO A 51 -0.46 -8.77 -10.10
N GLU A 52 0.74 -9.31 -10.29
CA GLU A 52 1.00 -10.67 -10.79
C GLU A 52 0.63 -11.77 -9.78
#